data_AF-A0A7K4D770-F1
#
_entry.id   AF-A0A7K4D770-F1
#
_cell.length_a   1.000
_cell.length_b   1.000
_cell.length_c   1.000
_cell.angle_alpha   90.00
_cell.angle_beta   90.00
_cell.angle_gamma   90.00
#
_symmetry.space_group_name_H-M   'P 1'
#
loop_
_entity.id
_entity.type
_entity.pdbx_description
1 polymer ?
#
loop_
_entity_poly.entity_id
_entity_poly.type
_entity_poly.pdbx_seq_one_letter_code
_entity_poly.pdbx_strand_id
1 'polypeptide(L)'
;MGIINRFCETYKLIKNLSRINGADVNEMLLNRAMFAIEKLPPLGKEYWWFLFFGEDGERPVQITLLIFRKHGKKMLFNHKEMRFNELSEGEVLAVTSGWIYDGDELRKLSDTNAIAILQKDKITSEISDNKMLFSGSFPNYAMRVGDLINLKMKNGNFIETKDAYGVFLPPLGMGWVDVFSDASGTVLGKNFKGTAHLQKVVGVAPFGPFHWARVVFKNHSVFSFFCLKTGKNSHTFLHKSIKFFDTKNQITIRLNNPKLEVSRIGDNWIIEGVEKNKHVKAVLEIYATNRYDMKGGGSQVYIQYAVIPKELTIKDENKTITLSDLGEGVGTIEDAYW
;
A
#
# COMPACT_ATOMS: atom_id res chain seq x y z
N MET A 1 -1.08 29.78 -13.17
CA MET A 1 -2.04 28.80 -13.77
C MET A 1 -3.23 28.67 -12.82
N GLY A 2 -4.49 28.80 -13.27
CA GLY A 2 -5.66 28.82 -12.37
C GLY A 2 -5.94 27.49 -11.68
N ILE A 3 -6.66 27.51 -10.54
CA ILE A 3 -6.98 26.31 -9.71
C ILE A 3 -7.69 25.22 -10.54
N ILE A 4 -8.61 25.60 -11.42
CA ILE A 4 -9.37 24.67 -12.28
C ILE A 4 -8.43 23.89 -13.21
N ASN A 5 -7.42 24.55 -13.79
CA ASN A 5 -6.47 23.88 -14.68
C ASN A 5 -5.65 22.81 -13.93
N ARG A 6 -5.30 23.07 -12.67
CA ARG A 6 -4.59 22.10 -11.83
C ARG A 6 -5.45 20.91 -11.41
N PHE A 7 -6.77 21.09 -11.16
CA PHE A 7 -7.68 19.96 -10.97
C PHE A 7 -7.76 19.07 -12.22
N CYS A 8 -7.79 19.68 -13.41
CA CYS A 8 -7.76 18.94 -14.66
C CYS A 8 -6.48 18.11 -14.83
N GLU A 9 -5.33 18.58 -14.33
CA GLU A 9 -4.08 17.82 -14.33
C GLU A 9 -4.17 16.57 -13.44
N THR A 10 -4.74 16.69 -12.24
CA THR A 10 -4.96 15.54 -11.35
C THR A 10 -5.91 14.51 -11.98
N TYR A 11 -7.00 14.94 -12.62
CA TYR A 11 -7.87 14.02 -13.36
C TYR A 11 -7.19 13.40 -14.58
N LYS A 12 -6.34 14.15 -15.30
CA LYS A 12 -5.53 13.61 -16.41
C LYS A 12 -4.58 12.53 -15.92
N LEU A 13 -3.92 12.73 -14.77
CA LEU A 13 -3.09 11.68 -14.15
C LEU A 13 -3.92 10.43 -13.87
N ILE A 14 -5.03 10.56 -13.15
CA ILE A 14 -5.89 9.41 -12.79
C ILE A 14 -6.32 8.66 -14.05
N LYS A 15 -6.77 9.38 -15.09
CA LYS A 15 -7.16 8.80 -16.37
C LYS A 15 -5.99 8.08 -17.07
N ASN A 16 -4.80 8.65 -17.04
CA ASN A 16 -3.61 8.03 -17.64
C ASN A 16 -3.23 6.73 -16.91
N LEU A 17 -3.18 6.75 -15.57
CA LEU A 17 -2.89 5.56 -14.77
C LEU A 17 -3.94 4.46 -15.00
N SER A 18 -5.22 4.82 -15.06
CA SER A 18 -6.31 3.86 -15.35
C SER A 18 -6.23 3.22 -16.73
N ARG A 19 -5.58 3.87 -17.71
CA ARG A 19 -5.43 3.35 -19.07
C ARG A 19 -4.29 2.36 -19.22
N ILE A 20 -3.29 2.42 -18.33
CA ILE A 20 -2.16 1.49 -18.32
C ILE A 20 -2.61 0.17 -17.69
N ASN A 21 -3.08 0.21 -16.44
CA ASN A 21 -3.65 -0.93 -15.72
C ASN A 21 -2.74 -2.19 -15.77
N GLY A 22 -1.46 -2.03 -15.44
CA GLY A 22 -0.43 -3.07 -15.53
C GLY A 22 0.99 -2.52 -15.44
N ALA A 23 1.96 -3.35 -15.84
CA ALA A 23 3.40 -3.09 -15.69
C ALA A 23 4.00 -2.09 -16.70
N ASP A 24 3.27 -1.71 -17.74
CA ASP A 24 3.75 -0.88 -18.86
C ASP A 24 3.90 0.63 -18.52
N VAL A 25 3.99 0.97 -17.24
CA VAL A 25 4.21 2.35 -16.82
C VAL A 25 5.65 2.78 -17.14
N ASN A 26 5.79 3.82 -17.97
CA ASN A 26 7.10 4.39 -18.25
C ASN A 26 7.68 5.10 -17.01
N GLU A 27 9.01 5.14 -16.91
CA GLU A 27 9.72 5.65 -15.74
C GLU A 27 9.47 7.14 -15.48
N MET A 28 9.26 7.92 -16.54
CA MET A 28 8.95 9.35 -16.42
C MET A 28 7.60 9.57 -15.72
N LEU A 29 6.56 8.83 -16.11
CA LEU A 29 5.24 8.89 -15.48
C LEU A 29 5.29 8.33 -14.07
N LEU A 30 6.02 7.24 -13.84
CA LEU A 30 6.22 6.65 -12.52
C LEU A 30 6.88 7.65 -11.56
N ASN A 31 8.01 8.24 -11.95
CA ASN A 31 8.72 9.23 -11.13
C ASN A 31 7.86 10.48 -10.91
N ARG A 32 7.17 10.96 -11.95
CA ARG A 32 6.23 12.09 -11.82
C ARG A 32 5.09 11.78 -10.86
N ALA A 33 4.54 10.58 -10.86
CA ALA A 33 3.50 10.19 -9.92
C ALA A 33 4.05 10.10 -8.48
N MET A 34 5.21 9.46 -8.31
CA MET A 34 5.82 9.22 -7.00
C MET A 34 6.27 10.52 -6.29
N PHE A 35 6.79 11.49 -7.03
CA PHE A 35 7.41 12.70 -6.45
C PHE A 35 6.62 14.00 -6.66
N ALA A 36 5.42 13.95 -7.24
CA ALA A 36 4.58 15.14 -7.38
C ALA A 36 3.48 15.23 -6.32
N ILE A 37 3.10 16.47 -6.01
CA ILE A 37 1.92 16.82 -5.23
C ILE A 37 0.77 17.09 -6.19
N GLU A 38 -0.36 16.44 -5.97
CA GLU A 38 -1.57 16.70 -6.75
C GLU A 38 -2.42 17.82 -6.18
N LYS A 39 -3.08 18.56 -7.08
CA LYS A 39 -4.07 19.54 -6.66
C LYS A 39 -5.39 18.83 -6.43
N LEU A 40 -5.72 18.55 -5.17
CA LEU A 40 -6.85 17.70 -4.81
C LEU A 40 -8.22 18.39 -5.02
N PRO A 41 -9.07 17.91 -5.95
CA PRO A 41 -10.47 18.35 -6.06
C PRO A 41 -11.27 18.00 -4.78
N PRO A 42 -12.52 18.46 -4.64
CA PRO A 42 -13.40 17.97 -3.58
C PRO A 42 -13.43 16.44 -3.53
N LEU A 43 -13.41 15.86 -2.33
CA LEU A 43 -13.21 14.41 -2.06
C LEU A 43 -11.80 13.86 -2.39
N GLY A 44 -10.92 14.70 -2.94
CA GLY A 44 -9.55 14.36 -3.28
C GLY A 44 -8.75 13.89 -2.06
N LYS A 45 -7.96 12.85 -2.27
CA LYS A 45 -7.06 12.21 -1.30
C LYS A 45 -5.78 11.84 -2.01
N GLU A 46 -4.70 11.88 -1.25
CA GLU A 46 -3.40 11.52 -1.76
C GLU A 46 -2.58 10.95 -0.61
N TYR A 47 -1.94 9.81 -0.87
CA TYR A 47 -1.11 9.15 0.11
C TYR A 47 0.08 8.45 -0.53
N TRP A 48 1.14 8.36 0.26
CA TRP A 48 2.34 7.56 0.01
C TRP A 48 2.42 6.51 1.09
N TRP A 49 2.49 5.26 0.68
CA TRP A 49 2.82 4.15 1.55
C TRP A 49 4.22 3.64 1.22
N PHE A 50 5.02 3.48 2.26
CA PHE A 50 6.32 2.82 2.18
C PHE A 50 6.25 1.59 3.07
N LEU A 51 6.09 0.43 2.45
CA LEU A 51 6.02 -0.85 3.15
C LEU A 51 7.34 -1.60 2.96
N PHE A 52 7.85 -2.18 4.04
CA PHE A 52 9.03 -3.04 4.01
C PHE A 52 8.74 -4.33 4.77
N PHE A 53 9.10 -5.45 4.16
CA PHE A 53 8.86 -6.78 4.69
C PHE A 53 10.18 -7.54 4.81
N GLY A 54 10.60 -7.87 6.03
CA GLY A 54 11.81 -8.61 6.31
C GLY A 54 11.71 -10.07 5.84
N GLU A 55 12.84 -10.69 5.51
CA GLU A 55 12.89 -12.09 5.07
C GLU A 55 13.31 -13.09 6.15
N ASP A 56 13.68 -12.59 7.35
CA ASP A 56 14.25 -13.39 8.43
C ASP A 56 13.32 -13.46 9.66
N GLY A 57 13.26 -14.63 10.29
CA GLY A 57 12.53 -14.90 11.53
C GLY A 57 11.11 -15.45 11.32
N GLU A 58 10.52 -16.04 12.37
CA GLU A 58 9.14 -16.57 12.33
C GLU A 58 8.10 -15.45 12.15
N ARG A 59 8.37 -14.29 12.76
CA ARG A 59 7.59 -13.05 12.62
C ARG A 59 8.56 -11.96 12.16
N PRO A 60 8.73 -11.79 10.84
CA PRO A 60 9.78 -10.91 10.32
C PRO A 60 9.57 -9.44 10.68
N VAL A 61 10.65 -8.66 10.65
CA VAL A 61 10.58 -7.21 10.78
C VAL A 61 9.66 -6.66 9.70
N GLN A 62 8.68 -5.83 10.06
CA GLN A 62 7.79 -5.18 9.10
C GLN A 62 7.65 -3.70 9.42
N ILE A 63 7.68 -2.88 8.38
CA ILE A 63 7.64 -1.42 8.50
C ILE A 63 6.53 -0.89 7.61
N THR A 64 5.76 0.05 8.14
CA THR A 64 4.85 0.86 7.34
C THR A 64 5.07 2.32 7.67
N LEU A 65 5.32 3.15 6.65
CA LEU A 65 5.34 4.60 6.75
C LEU A 65 4.28 5.20 5.83
N LEU A 66 3.65 6.27 6.29
CA LEU A 66 2.56 6.98 5.63
C LEU A 66 2.87 8.47 5.51
N ILE A 67 2.64 9.03 4.33
CA ILE A 67 2.32 10.45 4.17
C ILE A 67 0.89 10.52 3.64
N PHE A 68 -0.01 11.22 4.33
CA PHE A 68 -1.42 11.32 3.94
C PHE A 68 -1.88 12.77 3.92
N ARG A 69 -2.61 13.15 2.87
CA ARG A 69 -3.37 14.39 2.81
C ARG A 69 -4.69 14.20 2.09
N LYS A 70 -5.59 15.15 2.31
CA LYS A 70 -6.89 15.22 1.62
C LYS A 70 -7.28 16.66 1.32
N HIS A 71 -8.30 16.78 0.49
CA HIS A 71 -9.03 18.02 0.32
C HIS A 71 -9.70 18.46 1.63
N GLY A 72 -9.76 19.77 1.85
CA GLY A 72 -10.27 20.41 3.06
C GLY A 72 -9.16 20.85 4.01
N LYS A 73 -9.52 21.57 5.08
CA LYS A 73 -8.54 22.26 5.94
C LYS A 73 -8.01 21.43 7.10
N LYS A 74 -8.79 20.45 7.57
CA LYS A 74 -8.45 19.65 8.75
C LYS A 74 -9.16 18.29 8.79
N MET A 75 -8.71 17.45 9.72
CA MET A 75 -9.37 16.23 10.19
C MET A 75 -8.89 15.88 11.60
N LEU A 76 -9.61 15.00 12.28
CA LEU A 76 -9.09 14.22 13.39
C LEU A 76 -8.43 12.95 12.84
N PHE A 77 -7.19 12.72 13.20
CA PHE A 77 -6.43 11.49 12.92
C PHE A 77 -5.98 10.94 14.26
N ASN A 78 -6.43 9.74 14.64
CA ASN A 78 -6.22 9.15 15.97
C ASN A 78 -6.56 10.12 17.10
N HIS A 79 -7.72 10.79 16.97
CA HIS A 79 -8.21 11.81 17.91
C HIS A 79 -7.39 13.10 18.01
N LYS A 80 -6.30 13.25 17.24
CA LYS A 80 -5.51 14.49 17.14
C LYS A 80 -5.99 15.33 15.96
N GLU A 81 -6.12 16.64 16.15
CA GLU A 81 -6.43 17.55 15.03
C GLU A 81 -5.20 17.68 14.12
N MET A 82 -5.37 17.30 12.86
CA MET A 82 -4.40 17.43 11.79
C MET A 82 -4.92 18.42 10.75
N ARG A 83 -4.06 19.33 10.29
CA ARG A 83 -4.36 20.36 9.30
C ARG A 83 -3.75 19.99 7.95
N PHE A 84 -4.41 20.45 6.90
CA PHE A 84 -3.96 20.31 5.52
C PHE A 84 -3.91 21.66 4.86
N ASN A 85 -2.78 21.97 4.23
CA ASN A 85 -2.59 23.20 3.49
C ASN A 85 -1.57 22.99 2.36
N GLU A 86 -1.72 23.74 1.27
CA GLU A 86 -0.65 23.94 0.30
C GLU A 86 0.08 25.20 0.71
N LEU A 87 1.36 25.06 1.07
CA LEU A 87 2.17 26.16 1.60
C LEU A 87 2.85 26.91 0.45
N SER A 88 3.46 26.15 -0.47
CA SER A 88 4.11 26.65 -1.68
C SER A 88 4.11 25.55 -2.75
N GLU A 89 4.71 25.82 -3.91
CA GLU A 89 4.89 24.79 -4.92
C GLU A 89 5.87 23.72 -4.43
N GLY A 90 5.42 22.47 -4.35
CA GLY A 90 6.23 21.38 -3.80
C GLY A 90 6.10 21.22 -2.28
N GLU A 91 5.33 22.04 -1.57
CA GLU A 91 5.25 22.00 -0.10
C GLU A 91 3.82 21.92 0.41
N VAL A 92 3.54 20.88 1.19
CA VAL A 92 2.22 20.64 1.78
C VAL A 92 2.30 20.29 3.25
N LEU A 93 1.30 20.71 4.00
CA LEU A 93 1.05 20.23 5.35
C LEU A 93 0.23 18.93 5.26
N ALA A 94 0.78 17.85 5.79
CA ALA A 94 0.23 16.50 5.70
C ALA A 94 0.28 15.78 7.05
N VAL A 95 -0.39 14.64 7.14
CA VAL A 95 -0.20 13.68 8.22
C VAL A 95 0.94 12.76 7.84
N THR A 96 1.88 12.57 8.75
CA THR A 96 2.86 11.49 8.69
C THR A 96 2.63 10.55 9.86
N SER A 97 2.70 9.25 9.60
CA SER A 97 2.51 8.22 10.61
C SER A 97 3.16 6.92 10.16
N GLY A 98 3.31 5.96 11.07
CA GLY A 98 3.91 4.69 10.75
C GLY A 98 4.11 3.80 11.96
N TRP A 99 4.64 2.62 11.71
CA TRP A 99 4.98 1.66 12.74
C TRP A 99 6.07 0.71 12.25
N ILE A 100 6.79 0.15 13.21
CA ILE A 100 7.83 -0.87 13.01
C ILE A 100 7.48 -2.04 13.93
N TYR A 101 7.22 -3.21 13.36
CA TYR A 101 7.29 -4.46 14.10
C TYR A 101 8.73 -4.98 14.03
N ASP A 102 9.36 -5.20 15.18
CA ASP A 102 10.79 -5.49 15.26
C ASP A 102 11.15 -6.98 15.38
N GLY A 103 10.15 -7.85 15.26
CA GLY A 103 10.25 -9.29 15.48
C GLY A 103 9.66 -9.74 16.82
N ASP A 104 9.41 -8.81 17.74
CA ASP A 104 8.84 -9.08 19.06
C ASP A 104 7.61 -8.20 19.29
N GLU A 105 7.76 -6.88 19.17
CA GLU A 105 6.72 -5.90 19.47
C GLU A 105 6.47 -4.90 18.33
N LEU A 106 5.26 -4.32 18.32
CA LEU A 106 4.91 -3.24 17.42
C LEU A 106 5.20 -1.89 18.07
N ARG A 107 6.16 -1.16 17.49
CA ARG A 107 6.53 0.20 17.88
C ARG A 107 5.83 1.20 16.97
N LYS A 108 4.92 1.99 17.53
CA LYS A 108 4.24 3.08 16.80
C LYS A 108 5.16 4.29 16.67
N LEU A 109 5.25 4.83 15.46
CA LEU A 109 5.79 6.16 15.23
C LEU A 109 4.64 7.15 15.39
N SER A 110 4.82 8.16 16.25
CA SER A 110 3.76 9.11 16.57
C SER A 110 3.22 9.82 15.33
N ASP A 111 1.90 9.98 15.27
CA ASP A 111 1.25 10.78 14.24
C ASP A 111 1.69 12.24 14.34
N THR A 112 2.29 12.76 13.26
CA THR A 112 2.82 14.13 13.18
C THR A 112 2.09 14.90 12.09
N ASN A 113 1.78 16.18 12.35
CA ASN A 113 1.29 17.09 11.32
C ASN A 113 2.49 17.80 10.67
N ALA A 114 3.17 17.09 9.77
CA ALA A 114 4.45 17.52 9.22
C ALA A 114 4.30 18.30 7.91
N ILE A 115 5.28 19.17 7.64
CA ILE A 115 5.50 19.72 6.30
C ILE A 115 6.19 18.64 5.47
N ALA A 116 5.60 18.31 4.33
CA ALA A 116 6.20 17.44 3.32
C ALA A 116 6.63 18.31 2.13
N ILE A 117 7.94 18.26 1.83
CA ILE A 117 8.57 18.97 0.72
C ILE A 117 8.91 17.94 -0.35
N LEU A 118 8.36 18.11 -1.54
CA LEU A 118 8.52 17.24 -2.69
C LEU A 118 9.30 17.95 -3.78
N GLN A 119 10.39 17.31 -4.17
CA GLN A 119 11.30 17.70 -5.24
C GLN A 119 11.35 16.56 -6.27
N LYS A 120 11.99 16.80 -7.42
CA LYS A 120 12.00 15.89 -8.58
C LYS A 120 12.27 14.40 -8.25
N ASP A 121 13.15 14.14 -7.30
CA ASP A 121 13.66 12.82 -6.94
C ASP A 121 13.75 12.64 -5.41
N LYS A 122 13.02 13.46 -4.64
CA LYS A 122 13.19 13.53 -3.20
C LYS A 122 11.93 14.02 -2.48
N ILE A 123 11.60 13.38 -1.36
CA ILE A 123 10.59 13.80 -0.40
C ILE A 123 11.27 13.95 0.95
N THR A 124 11.13 15.11 1.58
CA THR A 124 11.52 15.33 2.97
C THR A 124 10.31 15.66 3.82
N SER A 125 10.22 15.05 5.00
CA SER A 125 9.22 15.38 6.00
C SER A 125 9.73 15.02 7.38
N GLU A 126 8.83 14.88 8.34
CA GLU A 126 9.12 14.50 9.71
C GLU A 126 8.10 13.46 10.16
N ILE A 127 8.52 12.50 10.98
CA ILE A 127 7.64 11.53 11.62
C ILE A 127 8.16 11.26 13.03
N SER A 128 7.33 11.45 14.05
CA SER A 128 7.73 11.27 15.44
C SER A 128 9.03 12.01 15.80
N ASP A 129 9.12 13.29 15.44
CA ASP A 129 10.29 14.18 15.62
C ASP A 129 11.57 13.74 14.89
N ASN A 130 11.49 12.70 14.05
CA ASN A 130 12.59 12.24 13.22
C ASN A 130 12.45 12.74 11.79
N LYS A 131 13.52 13.29 11.24
CA LYS A 131 13.56 13.66 9.82
C LYS A 131 13.38 12.42 8.95
N MET A 132 12.37 12.45 8.10
CA MET A 132 12.13 11.46 7.06
C MET A 132 12.66 11.97 5.72
N LEU A 133 13.38 11.11 5.01
CA LEU A 133 13.92 11.35 3.68
C LEU A 133 13.67 10.12 2.80
N PHE A 134 12.88 10.30 1.75
CA PHE A 134 12.76 9.35 0.65
C PHE A 134 13.39 9.97 -0.59
N SER A 135 14.25 9.24 -1.31
CA SER A 135 14.94 9.79 -2.49
C SER A 135 15.34 8.73 -3.50
N GLY A 136 15.58 9.16 -4.74
CA GLY A 136 16.08 8.32 -5.82
C GLY A 136 15.12 8.29 -7.02
N SER A 137 15.26 7.27 -7.84
CA SER A 137 14.45 7.05 -9.04
C SER A 137 14.42 5.57 -9.37
N PHE A 138 13.37 5.10 -10.03
CA PHE A 138 13.28 3.69 -10.40
C PHE A 138 14.54 3.21 -11.15
N PRO A 139 15.12 2.05 -10.81
CA PRO A 139 14.71 1.09 -9.77
C PRO A 139 15.42 1.28 -8.41
N ASN A 140 16.14 2.39 -8.20
CA ASN A 140 16.98 2.60 -7.02
C ASN A 140 16.44 3.73 -6.13
N TYR A 141 16.02 3.39 -4.92
CA TYR A 141 15.51 4.34 -3.94
C TYR A 141 16.25 4.23 -2.61
N ALA A 142 16.09 5.23 -1.76
CA ALA A 142 16.53 5.21 -0.38
C ALA A 142 15.45 5.77 0.54
N MET A 143 15.33 5.19 1.74
CA MET A 143 14.44 5.65 2.81
C MET A 143 15.25 5.82 4.09
N ARG A 144 15.18 7.00 4.70
CA ARG A 144 15.80 7.30 5.99
C ARG A 144 14.79 7.94 6.94
N VAL A 145 14.76 7.50 8.19
CA VAL A 145 13.97 8.11 9.27
C VAL A 145 14.86 8.22 10.50
N GLY A 146 15.43 9.40 10.76
CA GLY A 146 16.40 9.60 11.82
C GLY A 146 17.48 8.51 11.84
N ASP A 147 17.72 7.94 13.03
CA ASP A 147 18.56 6.76 13.24
C ASP A 147 17.76 5.45 13.29
N LEU A 148 16.43 5.52 13.12
CA LEU A 148 15.52 4.37 13.21
C LEU A 148 15.54 3.52 11.94
N ILE A 149 15.60 4.14 10.76
CA ILE A 149 15.50 3.46 9.47
C ILE A 149 16.55 4.04 8.53
N ASN A 150 17.31 3.18 7.87
CA ASN A 150 18.19 3.54 6.77
C ASN A 150 18.24 2.39 5.76
N LEU A 151 17.38 2.46 4.76
CA LEU A 151 17.18 1.41 3.77
C LEU A 151 17.54 1.91 2.37
N LYS A 152 18.18 1.03 1.61
CA LYS A 152 18.41 1.16 0.17
C LYS A 152 17.59 0.12 -0.55
N MET A 153 16.91 0.55 -1.59
CA MET A 153 16.08 -0.29 -2.46
C MET A 153 16.75 -0.42 -3.82
N LYS A 154 16.73 -1.63 -4.37
CA LYS A 154 17.25 -1.95 -5.69
C LYS A 154 16.27 -2.86 -6.42
N ASN A 155 16.45 -2.98 -7.73
CA ASN A 155 15.67 -3.93 -8.51
C ASN A 155 15.75 -5.34 -7.91
N GLY A 156 14.60 -5.98 -7.70
CA GLY A 156 14.50 -7.35 -7.20
C GLY A 156 14.00 -8.30 -8.28
N ASN A 157 13.93 -9.59 -7.94
CA ASN A 157 13.44 -10.63 -8.85
C ASN A 157 11.90 -10.75 -8.78
N PHE A 158 11.17 -9.75 -9.27
CA PHE A 158 9.71 -9.78 -9.33
C PHE A 158 9.24 -9.89 -10.79
N ILE A 159 8.10 -10.57 -11.04
CA ILE A 159 7.47 -10.58 -12.37
C ILE A 159 7.14 -9.16 -12.82
N GLU A 160 6.52 -8.38 -11.92
CA GLU A 160 6.18 -6.98 -12.12
C GLU A 160 6.93 -6.16 -11.06
N THR A 161 7.96 -5.40 -11.45
CA THR A 161 8.76 -4.56 -10.53
C THR A 161 8.18 -3.15 -10.37
N LYS A 162 7.26 -2.78 -11.24
CA LYS A 162 6.48 -1.54 -11.19
C LYS A 162 5.15 -1.75 -11.90
N ASP A 163 4.14 -1.00 -11.49
CA ASP A 163 2.85 -0.97 -12.18
C ASP A 163 2.16 0.39 -12.04
N ALA A 164 1.18 0.61 -12.90
CA ALA A 164 0.21 1.67 -12.76
C ALA A 164 -1.19 1.09 -12.91
N TYR A 165 -2.06 1.47 -11.98
CA TYR A 165 -3.43 1.01 -11.92
C TYR A 165 -4.37 2.19 -11.71
N GLY A 166 -5.62 2.01 -12.09
CA GLY A 166 -6.64 2.99 -11.76
C GLY A 166 -8.02 2.64 -12.27
N VAL A 167 -9.00 3.33 -11.71
CA VAL A 167 -10.38 3.34 -12.16
C VAL A 167 -10.79 4.80 -12.33
N PHE A 168 -11.39 5.13 -13.47
CA PHE A 168 -11.81 6.50 -13.75
C PHE A 168 -13.24 6.52 -14.30
N LEU A 169 -14.17 7.00 -13.48
CA LEU A 169 -15.58 7.20 -13.79
C LEU A 169 -15.96 8.64 -13.39
N PRO A 170 -15.73 9.64 -14.27
CA PRO A 170 -15.90 11.05 -13.93
C PRO A 170 -17.24 11.37 -13.23
N PRO A 171 -17.23 12.20 -12.17
CA PRO A 171 -16.08 12.91 -11.61
C PRO A 171 -15.25 12.07 -10.62
N LEU A 172 -15.53 10.78 -10.48
CA LEU A 172 -14.84 9.91 -9.53
C LEU A 172 -13.67 9.16 -10.18
N GLY A 173 -12.67 8.85 -9.38
CA GLY A 173 -11.61 7.94 -9.81
C GLY A 173 -10.46 7.85 -8.84
N MET A 174 -9.67 6.81 -8.99
CA MET A 174 -8.45 6.57 -8.22
C MET A 174 -7.38 6.05 -9.17
N GLY A 175 -6.17 6.55 -9.03
CA GLY A 175 -5.00 6.07 -9.75
C GLY A 175 -3.84 5.89 -8.79
N TRP A 176 -3.04 4.86 -9.01
CA TRP A 176 -1.87 4.60 -8.20
C TRP A 176 -0.75 3.98 -9.02
N VAL A 177 0.44 4.05 -8.45
CA VAL A 177 1.63 3.35 -8.93
C VAL A 177 2.20 2.54 -7.78
N ASP A 178 2.55 1.29 -8.05
CA ASP A 178 3.36 0.46 -7.15
C ASP A 178 4.79 0.30 -7.71
N VAL A 179 5.76 0.19 -6.80
CA VAL A 179 7.12 -0.27 -7.09
C VAL A 179 7.46 -1.40 -6.12
N PHE A 180 8.02 -2.48 -6.65
CA PHE A 180 8.50 -3.63 -5.91
C PHE A 180 10.02 -3.70 -6.05
N SER A 181 10.71 -3.91 -4.93
CA SER A 181 12.16 -3.86 -4.90
C SER A 181 12.70 -4.73 -3.78
N ASP A 182 13.95 -5.18 -3.92
CA ASP A 182 14.68 -5.70 -2.77
C ASP A 182 15.15 -4.52 -1.92
N ALA A 183 15.13 -4.68 -0.60
CA ALA A 183 15.51 -3.66 0.36
C ALA A 183 16.54 -4.20 1.35
N SER A 184 17.55 -3.38 1.64
CA SER A 184 18.61 -3.72 2.60
C SER A 184 19.11 -2.48 3.33
N GLY A 185 19.62 -2.65 4.54
CA GLY A 185 20.17 -1.57 5.34
C GLY A 185 20.01 -1.82 6.83
N THR A 186 19.58 -0.80 7.58
CA THR A 186 19.37 -0.92 9.02
C THR A 186 17.99 -0.46 9.47
N VAL A 187 17.46 -1.15 10.47
CA VAL A 187 16.19 -0.85 11.14
C VAL A 187 16.42 -1.03 12.63
N LEU A 188 16.16 0.02 13.42
CA LEU A 188 16.43 0.07 14.87
C LEU A 188 17.87 -0.38 15.22
N GLY A 189 18.84 0.04 14.40
CA GLY A 189 20.25 -0.32 14.56
C GLY A 189 20.62 -1.75 14.17
N LYS A 190 19.67 -2.60 13.78
CA LYS A 190 19.91 -3.98 13.32
C LYS A 190 19.93 -4.06 11.80
N ASN A 191 20.67 -5.02 11.25
CA ASN A 191 20.65 -5.29 9.81
C ASN A 191 19.25 -5.71 9.36
N PHE A 192 18.82 -5.18 8.23
CA PHE A 192 17.57 -5.53 7.58
C PHE A 192 17.85 -6.01 6.16
N LYS A 193 17.19 -7.08 5.77
CA LYS A 193 17.09 -7.56 4.40
C LYS A 193 15.65 -8.03 4.15
N GLY A 194 15.15 -7.76 2.96
CA GLY A 194 13.81 -8.19 2.56
C GLY A 194 13.34 -7.42 1.34
N THR A 195 12.04 -7.14 1.29
CA THR A 195 11.39 -6.52 0.13
C THR A 195 10.75 -5.18 0.50
N ALA A 196 10.62 -4.30 -0.48
CA ALA A 196 9.91 -3.04 -0.37
C ALA A 196 8.74 -3.02 -1.36
N HIS A 197 7.61 -2.49 -0.89
CA HIS A 197 6.49 -2.07 -1.71
C HIS A 197 6.27 -0.58 -1.47
N LEU A 198 6.55 0.21 -2.50
CA LEU A 198 6.30 1.64 -2.51
C LEU A 198 5.01 1.89 -3.27
N GLN A 199 4.08 2.65 -2.68
CA GLN A 199 2.84 3.00 -3.32
C GLN A 199 2.58 4.49 -3.22
N LYS A 200 2.19 5.08 -4.35
CA LYS A 200 1.59 6.40 -4.40
C LYS A 200 0.16 6.27 -4.90
N VAL A 201 -0.81 6.78 -4.15
CA VAL A 201 -2.20 6.85 -4.58
C VAL A 201 -2.68 8.30 -4.65
N VAL A 202 -3.51 8.57 -5.64
CA VAL A 202 -4.28 9.80 -5.80
C VAL A 202 -5.71 9.41 -6.15
N GLY A 203 -6.68 9.94 -5.42
CA GLY A 203 -8.07 9.57 -5.62
C GLY A 203 -9.05 10.69 -5.37
N VAL A 204 -10.09 10.76 -6.18
CA VAL A 204 -11.28 11.59 -6.01
C VAL A 204 -12.46 10.65 -5.87
N ALA A 205 -12.75 10.25 -4.63
CA ALA A 205 -13.83 9.32 -4.30
C ALA A 205 -14.19 9.45 -2.82
N PRO A 206 -15.41 9.13 -2.37
CA PRO A 206 -15.66 8.92 -0.95
C PRO A 206 -14.74 7.83 -0.40
N PHE A 207 -14.42 7.86 0.90
CA PHE A 207 -13.76 6.72 1.53
C PHE A 207 -14.73 5.54 1.47
N GLY A 208 -14.35 4.48 0.76
CA GLY A 208 -15.12 3.23 0.71
C GLY A 208 -14.60 2.23 1.73
N PRO A 209 -15.45 1.38 2.32
CA PRO A 209 -15.02 0.21 3.04
C PRO A 209 -14.35 -0.80 2.09
N PHE A 210 -13.23 -1.38 2.49
CA PHE A 210 -12.53 -2.39 1.69
C PHE A 210 -11.77 -3.40 2.54
N HIS A 211 -11.41 -4.52 1.91
CA HIS A 211 -10.27 -5.32 2.33
C HIS A 211 -9.21 -5.26 1.23
N TRP A 212 -7.96 -5.19 1.64
CA TRP A 212 -6.80 -5.34 0.75
C TRP A 212 -5.78 -6.21 1.44
N ALA A 213 -5.19 -7.17 0.74
CA ALA A 213 -4.09 -7.96 1.26
C ALA A 213 -2.98 -8.10 0.24
N ARG A 214 -1.76 -8.21 0.75
CA ARG A 214 -0.58 -8.54 -0.03
C ARG A 214 0.37 -9.36 0.82
N VAL A 215 0.84 -10.48 0.27
CA VAL A 215 1.83 -11.36 0.90
C VAL A 215 2.94 -11.60 -0.11
N VAL A 216 4.18 -11.36 0.32
CA VAL A 216 5.40 -11.63 -0.46
C VAL A 216 6.06 -12.87 0.10
N PHE A 217 6.41 -13.81 -0.77
CA PHE A 217 7.05 -15.08 -0.40
C PHE A 217 8.55 -15.04 -0.65
N LYS A 218 9.28 -15.95 0.00
CA LYS A 218 10.75 -16.08 -0.09
C LYS A 218 11.26 -16.29 -1.52
N ASN A 219 10.46 -16.92 -2.38
CA ASN A 219 10.78 -17.07 -3.81
C ASN A 219 10.37 -15.86 -4.67
N HIS A 220 10.09 -14.71 -4.03
CA HIS A 220 9.59 -13.47 -4.64
C HIS A 220 8.22 -13.57 -5.31
N SER A 221 7.48 -14.67 -5.12
CA SER A 221 6.08 -14.73 -5.54
C SER A 221 5.24 -13.77 -4.70
N VAL A 222 4.12 -13.31 -5.25
CA VAL A 222 3.25 -12.34 -4.57
C VAL A 222 1.80 -12.78 -4.68
N PHE A 223 1.13 -12.91 -3.55
CA PHE A 223 -0.32 -13.03 -3.46
C PHE A 223 -0.91 -11.66 -3.13
N SER A 224 -1.94 -11.24 -3.86
CA SER A 224 -2.66 -10.01 -3.59
C SER A 224 -4.15 -10.19 -3.75
N PHE A 225 -4.90 -9.56 -2.86
CA PHE A 225 -6.35 -9.66 -2.75
C PHE A 225 -6.93 -8.26 -2.54
N PHE A 226 -8.07 -7.97 -3.15
CA PHE A 226 -8.80 -6.74 -2.90
C PHE A 226 -10.30 -6.95 -3.05
N CYS A 227 -11.08 -6.38 -2.13
CA CYS A 227 -12.52 -6.27 -2.30
C CYS A 227 -13.09 -4.95 -1.76
N LEU A 228 -14.12 -4.43 -2.43
CA LEU A 228 -14.93 -3.31 -1.95
C LEU A 228 -16.14 -3.82 -1.17
N LYS A 229 -16.33 -3.32 0.05
CA LYS A 229 -17.41 -3.70 0.97
C LYS A 229 -18.47 -2.61 1.01
N THR A 230 -19.68 -2.96 1.46
CA THR A 230 -20.75 -1.98 1.72
C THR A 230 -20.72 -1.44 3.16
N GLY A 231 -19.90 -2.02 4.05
CA GLY A 231 -19.79 -1.63 5.46
C GLY A 231 -18.84 -2.53 6.25
N LYS A 232 -18.78 -2.33 7.57
CA LYS A 232 -17.87 -3.05 8.49
C LYS A 232 -18.07 -4.57 8.45
N ASN A 233 -19.31 -5.03 8.61
CA ASN A 233 -19.69 -6.44 8.69
C ASN A 233 -20.28 -6.95 7.36
N SER A 234 -19.84 -6.40 6.22
CA SER A 234 -20.43 -6.79 4.93
C SER A 234 -19.95 -8.17 4.49
N HIS A 235 -20.91 -9.02 4.12
CA HIS A 235 -20.66 -10.26 3.36
C HIS A 235 -20.91 -10.08 1.86
N THR A 236 -21.33 -8.87 1.44
CA THR A 236 -21.55 -8.50 0.04
C THR A 236 -20.43 -7.58 -0.43
N PHE A 237 -19.83 -7.93 -1.57
CA PHE A 237 -18.71 -7.19 -2.15
C PHE A 237 -19.05 -6.69 -3.56
N LEU A 238 -18.79 -5.40 -3.82
CA LEU A 238 -19.10 -4.75 -5.10
C LEU A 238 -18.04 -5.04 -6.18
N HIS A 239 -16.79 -5.16 -5.76
CA HIS A 239 -15.66 -5.51 -6.61
C HIS A 239 -14.77 -6.46 -5.84
N LYS A 240 -14.24 -7.48 -6.51
CA LYS A 240 -13.41 -8.54 -5.93
C LYS A 240 -12.32 -8.88 -6.92
N SER A 241 -11.08 -8.98 -6.46
CA SER A 241 -9.97 -9.45 -7.28
C SER A 241 -8.98 -10.22 -6.43
N ILE A 242 -8.44 -11.29 -7.02
CA ILE A 242 -7.30 -12.02 -6.50
C ILE A 242 -6.27 -12.10 -7.61
N LYS A 243 -5.02 -11.76 -7.30
CA LYS A 243 -3.88 -11.87 -8.20
C LYS A 243 -2.78 -12.67 -7.50
N PHE A 244 -2.16 -13.57 -8.24
CA PHE A 244 -1.00 -14.29 -7.79
C PHE A 244 0.06 -14.29 -8.88
N PHE A 245 1.27 -13.91 -8.49
CA PHE A 245 2.45 -13.86 -9.33
C PHE A 245 3.41 -14.94 -8.85
N ASP A 246 3.59 -15.99 -9.65
CA ASP A 246 4.50 -17.10 -9.38
C ASP A 246 5.84 -16.82 -10.03
N THR A 247 6.73 -16.16 -9.31
CA THR A 247 8.02 -15.72 -9.86
C THR A 247 8.88 -16.91 -10.32
N LYS A 248 8.81 -18.04 -9.61
CA LYS A 248 9.61 -19.22 -9.96
C LYS A 248 9.22 -19.79 -11.33
N ASN A 249 7.92 -19.81 -11.64
CA ASN A 249 7.41 -20.39 -12.88
C ASN A 249 7.03 -19.34 -13.94
N GLN A 250 7.21 -18.05 -13.63
CA GLN A 250 6.90 -16.92 -14.52
C GLN A 250 5.44 -16.94 -14.99
N ILE A 251 4.52 -17.30 -14.11
CA ILE A 251 3.08 -17.32 -14.41
C ILE A 251 2.32 -16.32 -13.54
N THR A 252 1.23 -15.79 -14.09
CA THR A 252 0.31 -14.92 -13.37
C THR A 252 -1.08 -15.54 -13.37
N ILE A 253 -1.63 -15.78 -12.18
CA ILE A 253 -2.99 -16.27 -11.99
C ILE A 253 -3.85 -15.10 -11.53
N ARG A 254 -4.91 -14.81 -12.27
CA ARG A 254 -5.89 -13.76 -11.94
C ARG A 254 -7.28 -14.35 -11.82
N LEU A 255 -7.97 -13.98 -10.74
CA LEU A 255 -9.40 -14.18 -10.58
C LEU A 255 -10.08 -12.80 -10.56
N ASN A 256 -10.94 -12.56 -11.55
CA ASN A 256 -11.62 -11.30 -11.76
C ASN A 256 -13.08 -11.44 -11.33
N ASN A 257 -13.44 -10.78 -10.23
CA ASN A 257 -14.77 -10.87 -9.63
C ASN A 257 -15.20 -12.30 -9.21
N PRO A 258 -14.34 -13.09 -8.52
CA PRO A 258 -14.67 -14.46 -8.11
C PRO A 258 -15.87 -14.52 -7.15
N LYS A 259 -16.45 -15.72 -6.96
CA LYS A 259 -17.23 -15.99 -5.74
C LYS A 259 -16.23 -15.93 -4.59
N LEU A 260 -16.45 -15.03 -3.62
CA LEU A 260 -15.48 -14.70 -2.59
C LEU A 260 -16.10 -14.84 -1.21
N GLU A 261 -15.39 -15.50 -0.32
CA GLU A 261 -15.68 -15.56 1.10
C GLU A 261 -14.47 -15.02 1.86
N VAL A 262 -14.73 -14.09 2.79
CA VAL A 262 -13.71 -13.50 3.66
C VAL A 262 -14.23 -13.58 5.08
N SER A 263 -13.43 -14.17 5.96
CA SER A 263 -13.79 -14.30 7.37
C SER A 263 -12.57 -14.14 8.27
N ARG A 264 -12.83 -13.91 9.56
CA ARG A 264 -11.81 -13.88 10.59
C ARG A 264 -12.20 -14.86 11.70
N ILE A 265 -11.30 -15.80 12.01
CA ILE A 265 -11.48 -16.81 13.07
C ILE A 265 -10.27 -16.71 14.01
N GLY A 266 -10.50 -16.18 15.22
CA GLY A 266 -9.42 -15.82 16.13
C GLY A 266 -8.45 -14.81 15.50
N ASP A 267 -7.18 -15.17 15.46
CA ASP A 267 -6.12 -14.37 14.86
C ASP A 267 -5.87 -14.70 13.38
N ASN A 268 -6.73 -15.49 12.75
CA ASN A 268 -6.59 -15.85 11.34
C ASN A 268 -7.61 -15.14 10.46
N TRP A 269 -7.14 -14.53 9.38
CA TRP A 269 -7.96 -14.16 8.24
C TRP A 269 -8.01 -15.32 7.25
N ILE A 270 -9.21 -15.64 6.77
CA ILE A 270 -9.43 -16.68 5.75
C ILE A 270 -10.03 -15.99 4.53
N ILE A 271 -9.34 -16.12 3.40
CA ILE A 271 -9.78 -15.59 2.10
C ILE A 271 -9.92 -16.78 1.16
N GLU A 272 -11.13 -16.99 0.66
CA GLU A 272 -11.42 -18.05 -0.30
C GLU A 272 -12.11 -17.48 -1.54
N GLY A 273 -11.57 -17.78 -2.72
CA GLY A 273 -12.04 -17.29 -4.01
C GLY A 273 -12.18 -18.41 -5.03
N VAL A 274 -13.32 -18.49 -5.69
CA VAL A 274 -13.59 -19.48 -6.75
C VAL A 274 -14.04 -18.77 -8.02
N GLU A 275 -13.42 -19.11 -9.15
CA GLU A 275 -13.83 -18.66 -10.49
C GLU A 275 -13.61 -19.78 -11.52
N LYS A 276 -14.70 -20.34 -12.05
CA LYS A 276 -14.65 -21.45 -13.03
C LYS A 276 -13.78 -22.61 -12.49
N ASN A 277 -12.66 -22.87 -13.14
CA ASN A 277 -11.70 -23.93 -12.79
C ASN A 277 -10.54 -23.44 -11.92
N LYS A 278 -10.64 -22.22 -11.38
CA LYS A 278 -9.66 -21.63 -10.47
C LYS A 278 -10.20 -21.57 -9.05
N HIS A 279 -9.35 -21.92 -8.10
CA HIS A 279 -9.63 -21.86 -6.66
C HIS A 279 -8.44 -21.26 -5.94
N VAL A 280 -8.70 -20.37 -4.99
CA VAL A 280 -7.69 -19.79 -4.11
C VAL A 280 -8.19 -19.85 -2.70
N LYS A 281 -7.36 -20.34 -1.78
CA LYS A 281 -7.58 -20.25 -0.34
C LYS A 281 -6.31 -19.75 0.32
N ALA A 282 -6.42 -18.72 1.15
CA ALA A 282 -5.34 -18.18 1.96
C ALA A 282 -5.80 -18.10 3.42
N VAL A 283 -4.99 -18.63 4.34
CA VAL A 283 -5.15 -18.47 5.78
C VAL A 283 -3.96 -17.66 6.28
N LEU A 284 -4.23 -16.48 6.81
CA LEU A 284 -3.23 -15.48 7.19
C LEU A 284 -3.32 -15.22 8.70
N GLU A 285 -2.32 -15.66 9.46
CA GLU A 285 -2.23 -15.40 10.90
C GLU A 285 -1.73 -13.98 11.15
N ILE A 286 -2.44 -13.24 12.01
CA ILE A 286 -2.09 -11.91 12.49
C ILE A 286 -1.02 -12.04 13.56
N TYR A 287 0.11 -11.35 13.38
CA TYR A 287 1.14 -11.26 14.42
C TYR A 287 1.32 -9.84 14.97
N ALA A 288 0.82 -8.81 14.27
CA ALA A 288 0.78 -7.45 14.77
C ALA A 288 -0.42 -6.68 14.20
N THR A 289 -0.92 -5.70 14.96
CA THR A 289 -2.08 -4.88 14.56
C THR A 289 -1.80 -3.40 14.82
N ASN A 290 -2.03 -2.57 13.82
CA ASN A 290 -2.12 -1.13 13.99
C ASN A 290 -3.46 -0.59 13.48
N ARG A 291 -4.01 0.41 14.16
CA ARG A 291 -5.31 1.00 13.87
C ARG A 291 -5.19 2.50 13.72
N TYR A 292 -5.88 3.03 12.73
CA TYR A 292 -6.06 4.45 12.50
C TYR A 292 -7.54 4.82 12.52
N ASP A 293 -7.88 5.89 13.24
CA ASP A 293 -9.22 6.45 13.28
C ASP A 293 -9.22 7.84 12.63
N MET A 294 -9.96 7.99 11.54
CA MET A 294 -9.96 9.19 10.69
C MET A 294 -11.36 9.83 10.66
N LYS A 295 -11.48 11.10 11.05
CA LYS A 295 -12.75 11.86 11.01
C LYS A 295 -12.57 13.25 10.41
N GLY A 296 -13.30 13.62 9.37
CA GLY A 296 -13.22 14.96 8.78
C GLY A 296 -13.60 15.01 7.30
N GLY A 297 -14.91 15.01 7.04
CA GLY A 297 -15.49 14.76 5.71
C GLY A 297 -16.04 13.33 5.56
N GLY A 298 -16.34 12.68 6.69
CA GLY A 298 -16.65 11.26 6.84
C GLY A 298 -15.98 10.69 8.11
N SER A 299 -16.28 9.44 8.44
CA SER A 299 -15.56 8.62 9.43
C SER A 299 -14.97 7.42 8.70
N GLN A 300 -13.74 7.04 9.03
CA GLN A 300 -13.14 5.79 8.57
C GLN A 300 -12.25 5.23 9.68
N VAL A 301 -12.47 3.96 10.00
CA VAL A 301 -11.52 3.12 10.71
C VAL A 301 -10.72 2.35 9.68
N TYR A 302 -9.40 2.37 9.84
CA TYR A 302 -8.47 1.68 8.96
C TYR A 302 -7.51 0.85 9.83
N ILE A 303 -7.59 -0.46 9.73
CA ILE A 303 -6.79 -1.39 10.51
C ILE A 303 -5.82 -2.10 9.58
N GLN A 304 -4.54 -2.05 9.91
CA GLN A 304 -3.48 -2.81 9.26
C GLN A 304 -3.09 -3.97 10.18
N TYR A 305 -3.18 -5.17 9.65
CA TYR A 305 -2.70 -6.39 10.30
C TYR A 305 -1.45 -6.85 9.57
N ALA A 306 -0.35 -6.98 10.29
CA ALA A 306 0.82 -7.69 9.79
C ALA A 306 0.54 -9.19 9.90
N VAL A 307 0.78 -9.92 8.82
CA VAL A 307 0.36 -11.32 8.69
C VAL A 307 1.43 -12.24 8.13
N ILE A 308 1.37 -13.50 8.55
CA ILE A 308 2.11 -14.62 7.96
C ILE A 308 1.13 -15.65 7.39
N PRO A 309 1.39 -16.22 6.20
CA PRO A 309 0.55 -17.27 5.63
C PRO A 309 0.78 -18.57 6.39
N LYS A 310 -0.31 -19.19 6.87
CA LYS A 310 -0.32 -20.55 7.45
C LYS A 310 -0.81 -21.60 6.48
N GLU A 311 -1.68 -21.20 5.56
CA GLU A 311 -2.13 -22.01 4.45
C GLU A 311 -2.23 -21.13 3.22
N LEU A 312 -1.75 -21.65 2.09
CA LEU A 312 -2.06 -21.09 0.78
C LEU A 312 -2.27 -22.25 -0.18
N THR A 313 -3.39 -22.23 -0.88
CA THR A 313 -3.67 -23.11 -2.01
C THR A 313 -4.14 -22.26 -3.17
N ILE A 314 -3.49 -22.39 -4.31
CA ILE A 314 -3.85 -21.74 -5.57
C ILE A 314 -3.91 -22.81 -6.63
N LYS A 315 -5.11 -23.05 -7.15
CA LYS A 315 -5.39 -24.07 -8.14
C LYS A 315 -5.92 -23.43 -9.41
N ASP A 316 -5.42 -23.89 -10.55
CA ASP A 316 -6.03 -23.72 -11.86
C ASP A 316 -6.21 -25.10 -12.54
N GLU A 317 -6.55 -25.12 -13.83
CA GLU A 317 -6.79 -26.36 -14.58
C GLU A 317 -5.58 -27.29 -14.64
N ASN A 318 -4.36 -26.73 -14.55
CA ASN A 318 -3.13 -27.44 -14.86
C ASN A 318 -2.24 -27.64 -13.63
N LYS A 319 -2.44 -26.82 -12.59
CA LYS A 319 -1.49 -26.72 -11.49
C LYS A 319 -2.20 -26.46 -10.17
N THR A 320 -1.62 -27.03 -9.12
CA THR A 320 -1.87 -26.63 -7.74
C THR A 320 -0.56 -26.11 -7.17
N ILE A 321 -0.61 -24.93 -6.58
CA ILE A 321 0.49 -24.26 -5.90
C ILE A 321 0.10 -24.13 -4.44
N THR A 322 1.00 -24.54 -3.58
CA THR A 322 0.81 -24.55 -2.14
C THR A 322 1.84 -23.68 -1.45
N LEU A 323 1.63 -23.37 -0.17
CA LEU A 323 2.61 -22.63 0.62
C LEU A 323 4.01 -23.27 0.61
N SER A 324 4.10 -24.61 0.62
CA SER A 324 5.38 -25.31 0.55
C SER A 324 6.15 -25.08 -0.76
N ASP A 325 5.47 -24.77 -1.85
CA ASP A 325 6.12 -24.45 -3.14
C ASP A 325 6.76 -23.05 -3.15
N LEU A 326 6.28 -22.16 -2.28
CA LEU A 326 6.65 -20.75 -2.23
C LEU A 326 7.68 -20.42 -1.15
N GLY A 327 7.68 -21.23 -0.08
CA GLY A 327 8.42 -20.96 1.15
C GLY A 327 7.65 -20.01 2.07
N GLU A 328 8.32 -19.58 3.14
CA GLU A 328 7.79 -18.60 4.09
C GLU A 328 7.39 -17.30 3.38
N GLY A 329 6.41 -16.61 3.96
CA GLY A 329 5.94 -15.34 3.44
C GLY A 329 5.54 -14.39 4.55
N VAL A 330 5.41 -13.12 4.19
CA VAL A 330 5.05 -12.03 5.10
C VAL A 330 4.24 -11.00 4.35
N GLY A 331 3.31 -10.34 5.03
CA GLY A 331 2.42 -9.43 4.35
C GLY A 331 1.58 -8.55 5.26
N THR A 332 0.62 -7.88 4.63
CA THR A 332 -0.38 -7.06 5.30
C THR A 332 -1.76 -7.49 4.83
N ILE A 333 -2.73 -7.50 5.74
CA ILE A 333 -4.14 -7.35 5.40
C ILE A 333 -4.69 -6.08 6.04
N GLU A 334 -5.41 -5.32 5.24
CA GLU A 334 -6.03 -4.05 5.59
C GLU A 334 -7.54 -4.24 5.66
N ASP A 335 -8.12 -3.67 6.71
CA ASP A 335 -9.55 -3.62 6.92
C ASP A 335 -9.99 -2.17 7.12
N ALA A 336 -10.66 -1.63 6.11
CA ALA A 336 -11.18 -0.28 6.12
C ALA A 336 -12.71 -0.31 6.17
N TYR A 337 -13.31 0.50 7.03
CA TYR A 337 -14.76 0.68 7.13
C TYR A 337 -15.12 2.00 7.81
N TRP A 338 -16.40 2.38 7.81
CA TRP A 338 -16.87 3.64 8.39
C TRP A 338 -17.04 3.61 9.91
#